data_AF-A0A1Q8A3Q1-F1
#
_entry.id   AF-A0A1Q8A3Q1-F1
#
_cell.length_a   1.000
_cell.length_b   1.000
_cell.length_c   1.000
_cell.angle_alpha   90.00
_cell.angle_beta   90.00
_cell.angle_gamma   90.00
#
_symmetry.space_group_name_H-M   'P 1'
#
loop_
_entity.id
_entity.type
_entity.pdbx_description
1 polymer ?
#
loop_
_entity_poly.entity_id
_entity_poly.type
_entity_poly.pdbx_seq_one_letter_code
_entity_poly.pdbx_strand_id
1 'polypeptide(L)'
;MSVRIVYIGAERVGLACLQRLIAQEKDIVAVFTADDRLQPRIADFVSFDGQLAARNIPLFKITDSKDPNFTAHVQAARPDLIVVISWSQILPPEIINAPLLGCVAIHYSMLPARRGGAPLNWALIDGLHETGITLYYMDAGIDTGDIILQKPLSIEREDTVKTLLDKVVVLAPETLSEGIDLIEKGQAPRIKQDETQASYTPRRRPADSLIDWSMSDEQIYNFIRALAPPYPCAFTYLDNRKLVMDDEVLVVGGTIARHVDQGDALTVCIVANRAYDHAYKADDIQNEMAATRLAQDILGYPGLSFLNLPDEQLDRSLRDVIVPLESVYNDVKPEVVYLCHRGDTNQDHNAVFRAGMVVCRALSAHRAKRVLCYEVPSSTDQSGPFPESTFTPNFYVDIEPYLRRKIDALRCYQRELRDYPHPRSTEGLEIYARKRGCEVGLKAAEAFLIVRDLWL
;
A
#
# COMPACT_ATOMS: atom_id res chain seq x y z
N MET A 1 45.46 -18.58 8.24
CA MET A 1 45.02 -18.24 6.86
C MET A 1 43.82 -17.31 6.99
N SER A 2 43.45 -16.55 5.96
CA SER A 2 42.19 -15.81 6.02
C SER A 2 41.02 -16.80 6.00
N VAL A 3 39.93 -16.47 6.70
CA VAL A 3 38.70 -17.28 6.70
C VAL A 3 37.84 -16.86 5.52
N ARG A 4 37.60 -17.79 4.59
CA ARG A 4 36.83 -17.56 3.37
C ARG A 4 35.35 -17.51 3.68
N ILE A 5 34.76 -16.32 3.59
CA ILE A 5 33.35 -16.07 3.92
C ILE A 5 32.50 -16.06 2.66
N VAL A 6 31.50 -16.94 2.60
CA VAL A 6 30.35 -16.75 1.70
C VAL A 6 29.28 -16.00 2.48
N TYR A 7 28.81 -14.88 1.93
CA TYR A 7 27.76 -14.07 2.53
C TYR A 7 26.43 -14.32 1.82
N ILE A 8 25.37 -14.58 2.58
CA ILE A 8 23.99 -14.75 2.08
C ILE A 8 23.13 -13.74 2.84
N GLY A 9 22.50 -12.79 2.15
CA GLY A 9 21.58 -11.90 2.84
C GLY A 9 20.78 -10.94 1.98
N ALA A 10 19.69 -10.45 2.57
CA ALA A 10 18.76 -9.50 1.98
C ALA A 10 18.43 -8.40 2.99
N GLU A 11 17.50 -7.52 2.65
CA GLU A 11 16.99 -6.45 3.53
C GLU A 11 18.07 -5.46 4.00
N ARG A 12 17.64 -4.37 4.64
CA ARG A 12 18.53 -3.30 5.11
C ARG A 12 19.52 -3.76 6.19
N VAL A 13 19.15 -4.72 7.03
CA VAL A 13 20.05 -5.30 8.06
C VAL A 13 21.15 -6.14 7.40
N GLY A 14 20.82 -6.96 6.39
CA GLY A 14 21.82 -7.72 5.64
C GLY A 14 22.82 -6.80 4.95
N LEU A 15 22.35 -5.70 4.33
CA LEU A 15 23.26 -4.74 3.72
C LEU A 15 24.21 -4.10 4.74
N ALA A 16 23.71 -3.67 5.91
CA ALA A 16 24.54 -3.08 6.96
C ALA A 16 25.58 -4.08 7.51
N CYS A 17 25.19 -5.34 7.70
CA CYS A 17 26.09 -6.42 8.10
C CYS A 17 27.18 -6.67 7.04
N LEU A 18 26.82 -6.74 5.76
CA LEU A 18 27.76 -6.89 4.65
C LEU A 18 28.76 -5.72 4.58
N GLN A 19 28.26 -4.47 4.65
CA GLN A 19 29.09 -3.26 4.66
C GLN A 19 30.09 -3.25 5.82
N ARG A 20 29.71 -3.74 7.01
CA ARG A 20 30.61 -3.86 8.16
C ARG A 20 31.73 -4.86 7.92
N LEU A 21 31.44 -6.06 7.43
CA LEU A 21 32.48 -7.06 7.11
C LEU A 21 33.40 -6.58 5.97
N ILE A 22 32.85 -5.86 5.00
CA ILE A 22 33.61 -5.16 3.95
C ILE A 22 34.58 -4.15 4.57
N ALA A 23 34.12 -3.28 5.47
CA ALA A 23 34.94 -2.27 6.14
C ALA A 23 36.02 -2.86 7.07
N GLN A 24 35.87 -4.11 7.50
CA GLN A 24 36.86 -4.86 8.29
C GLN A 24 37.80 -5.74 7.44
N GLU A 25 37.78 -5.57 6.12
CA GLU A 25 38.65 -6.28 5.16
C GLU A 25 38.59 -7.82 5.25
N LYS A 26 37.46 -8.37 5.70
CA LYS A 26 37.20 -9.80 5.75
C LYS A 26 37.21 -10.40 4.33
N ASP A 27 37.72 -11.63 4.18
CA ASP A 27 37.82 -12.36 2.89
C ASP A 27 36.46 -12.90 2.45
N ILE A 28 35.60 -12.00 1.98
CA ILE A 28 34.28 -12.33 1.42
C ILE A 28 34.47 -12.78 -0.02
N VAL A 29 34.26 -14.08 -0.28
CA VAL A 29 34.61 -14.73 -1.56
C VAL A 29 33.44 -14.81 -2.55
N ALA A 30 32.21 -14.65 -2.06
CA ALA A 30 31.00 -14.45 -2.85
C ALA A 30 29.88 -13.85 -1.98
N VAL A 31 28.99 -13.08 -2.60
CA VAL A 31 27.78 -12.52 -1.97
C VAL A 31 26.55 -13.03 -2.73
N PHE A 32 25.57 -13.54 -1.99
CA PHE A 32 24.28 -13.97 -2.50
C PHE A 32 23.20 -13.09 -1.87
N THR A 33 22.28 -12.58 -2.68
CA THR A 33 21.20 -11.71 -2.22
C THR A 33 19.86 -12.05 -2.88
N ALA A 34 18.78 -11.46 -2.38
CA ALA A 34 17.46 -11.64 -2.95
C ALA A 34 17.40 -10.93 -4.32
N ASP A 35 16.87 -11.62 -5.32
CA ASP A 35 16.61 -11.02 -6.63
C ASP A 35 15.56 -9.90 -6.53
N ASP A 36 15.74 -8.82 -7.29
CA ASP A 36 14.89 -7.62 -7.25
C ASP A 36 13.41 -7.94 -7.53
N ARG A 37 13.13 -9.01 -8.30
CA ARG A 37 11.76 -9.51 -8.54
C ARG A 37 11.05 -9.98 -7.26
N LEU A 38 11.79 -10.18 -6.16
CA LEU A 38 11.25 -10.49 -4.84
C LEU A 38 10.92 -9.25 -3.99
N GLN A 39 11.31 -8.03 -4.41
CA GLN A 39 11.06 -6.78 -3.67
C GLN A 39 9.60 -6.63 -3.18
N PRO A 40 8.53 -6.93 -3.96
CA PRO A 40 7.14 -6.82 -3.49
C PRO A 40 6.75 -7.82 -2.39
N ARG A 41 7.67 -8.73 -2.00
CA ARG A 41 7.45 -9.83 -1.04
C ARG A 41 8.40 -9.78 0.16
N ILE A 42 9.27 -8.77 0.23
CA ILE A 42 10.31 -8.59 1.25
C ILE A 42 10.13 -7.21 1.88
N ALA A 43 9.88 -7.17 3.19
CA ALA A 43 9.82 -5.91 3.94
C ALA A 43 11.25 -5.36 4.15
N ASP A 44 11.39 -4.03 4.18
CA ASP A 44 12.71 -3.36 4.31
C ASP A 44 13.75 -3.79 3.24
N PHE A 45 13.28 -4.15 2.05
CA PHE A 45 14.12 -4.53 0.91
C PHE A 45 15.02 -3.36 0.46
N VAL A 46 16.30 -3.66 0.22
CA VAL A 46 17.26 -2.79 -0.46
C VAL A 46 18.06 -3.62 -1.47
N SER A 47 18.44 -3.03 -2.61
CA SER A 47 19.35 -3.69 -3.54
C SER A 47 20.80 -3.63 -3.03
N PHE A 48 21.56 -4.70 -3.27
CA PHE A 48 22.99 -4.79 -2.99
C PHE A 48 23.85 -4.37 -4.20
N ASP A 49 23.24 -3.86 -5.28
CA ASP A 49 23.97 -3.38 -6.46
C ASP A 49 24.92 -2.21 -6.13
N GLY A 50 26.06 -2.16 -6.82
CA GLY A 50 27.09 -1.14 -6.62
C GLY A 50 27.89 -1.27 -5.32
N GLN A 51 27.37 -1.95 -4.29
CA GLN A 51 28.00 -2.08 -2.96
C GLN A 51 29.36 -2.80 -3.01
N LEU A 52 29.57 -3.66 -4.01
CA LEU A 52 30.82 -4.38 -4.24
C LEU A 52 31.69 -3.77 -5.35
N ALA A 53 31.30 -2.67 -6.00
CA ALA A 53 31.91 -2.20 -7.25
C ALA A 53 33.43 -1.89 -7.16
N ALA A 54 33.95 -1.63 -5.96
CA ALA A 54 35.38 -1.42 -5.70
C ALA A 54 36.16 -2.71 -5.40
N ARG A 55 35.54 -3.91 -5.50
CA ARG A 55 36.13 -5.20 -5.12
C ARG A 55 35.75 -6.30 -6.12
N ASN A 56 36.66 -7.23 -6.37
CA ASN A 56 36.43 -8.38 -7.26
C ASN A 56 35.63 -9.51 -6.56
N ILE A 57 34.51 -9.17 -5.93
CA ILE A 57 33.64 -10.10 -5.21
C ILE A 57 32.37 -10.33 -6.04
N PRO A 58 32.04 -11.57 -6.44
CA PRO A 58 30.87 -11.84 -7.26
C PRO A 58 29.58 -11.67 -6.44
N LEU A 59 28.61 -10.95 -7.02
CA LEU A 59 27.24 -10.81 -6.50
C LEU A 59 26.29 -11.71 -7.31
N PHE A 60 25.56 -12.57 -6.61
CA PHE A 60 24.55 -13.45 -7.20
C PHE A 60 23.16 -13.06 -6.67
N LYS A 61 22.20 -12.82 -7.58
CA LYS A 61 20.79 -12.57 -7.24
C LYS A 61 20.00 -13.88 -7.33
N ILE A 62 19.36 -14.27 -6.23
CA ILE A 62 18.70 -15.57 -6.05
C ILE A 62 17.19 -15.39 -5.89
N THR A 63 16.42 -16.10 -6.71
CA THR A 63 14.95 -16.14 -6.62
C THR A 63 14.45 -17.28 -5.72
N ASP A 64 15.06 -18.47 -5.81
CA ASP A 64 14.71 -19.66 -5.02
C ASP A 64 15.99 -20.32 -4.47
N SER A 65 16.02 -20.57 -3.16
CA SER A 65 17.13 -21.26 -2.48
C SER A 65 17.29 -22.73 -2.91
N LYS A 66 16.32 -23.28 -3.64
CA LYS A 66 16.35 -24.65 -4.19
C LYS A 66 16.98 -24.73 -5.59
N ASP A 67 17.36 -23.61 -6.20
CA ASP A 67 18.05 -23.62 -7.49
C ASP A 67 19.40 -24.38 -7.36
N PRO A 68 19.63 -25.49 -8.10
CA PRO A 68 20.90 -26.19 -8.07
C PRO A 68 22.11 -25.31 -8.39
N ASN A 69 21.92 -24.23 -9.18
CA ASN A 69 22.98 -23.27 -9.47
C ASN A 69 23.41 -22.48 -8.22
N PHE A 70 22.52 -22.19 -7.27
CA PHE A 70 22.87 -21.51 -6.02
C PHE A 70 23.81 -22.39 -5.19
N THR A 71 23.43 -23.65 -4.95
CA THR A 71 24.26 -24.63 -4.24
C THR A 71 25.60 -24.83 -4.94
N ALA A 72 25.62 -24.94 -6.28
CA ALA A 72 26.84 -25.10 -7.05
C ALA A 72 27.80 -23.90 -6.93
N HIS A 73 27.29 -22.66 -6.97
CA HIS A 73 28.12 -21.46 -6.78
C HIS A 73 28.68 -21.36 -5.35
N VAL A 74 27.89 -21.69 -4.32
CA VAL A 74 28.37 -21.73 -2.92
C VAL A 74 29.49 -22.77 -2.76
N GLN A 75 29.31 -23.98 -3.29
CA GLN A 75 30.32 -25.04 -3.21
C GLN A 75 31.59 -24.69 -4.00
N ALA A 76 31.46 -24.09 -5.19
CA ALA A 76 32.59 -23.63 -6.00
C ALA A 76 33.40 -22.52 -5.31
N ALA A 77 32.74 -21.65 -4.53
CA ALA A 77 33.42 -20.62 -3.74
C ALA A 77 34.31 -21.19 -2.62
N ARG A 78 34.07 -22.43 -2.17
CA ARG A 78 34.79 -23.12 -1.07
C ARG A 78 34.91 -22.22 0.18
N PRO A 79 33.78 -21.98 0.88
CA PRO A 79 33.78 -21.23 2.13
C PRO A 79 34.41 -22.03 3.28
N ASP A 80 35.15 -21.34 4.14
CA ASP A 80 35.46 -21.82 5.48
C ASP A 80 34.30 -21.53 6.43
N LEU A 81 33.56 -20.43 6.18
CA LEU A 81 32.42 -19.94 6.96
C LEU A 81 31.30 -19.44 6.02
N ILE A 82 30.04 -19.72 6.33
CA ILE A 82 28.88 -19.07 5.69
C ILE A 82 28.19 -18.16 6.70
N VAL A 83 27.80 -16.96 6.27
CA VAL A 83 27.08 -15.96 7.06
C VAL A 83 25.71 -15.71 6.43
N VAL A 84 24.64 -15.80 7.21
CA VAL A 84 23.24 -15.69 6.74
C VAL A 84 22.48 -14.62 7.54
N ILE A 85 22.05 -13.54 6.90
CA ILE A 85 21.33 -12.42 7.55
C ILE A 85 20.07 -12.09 6.75
N SER A 86 18.91 -11.92 7.42
CA SER A 86 17.64 -11.55 6.76
C SER A 86 17.20 -12.50 5.63
N TRP A 87 17.61 -13.78 5.67
CA TRP A 87 17.28 -14.73 4.59
C TRP A 87 15.95 -15.43 4.84
N SER A 88 14.89 -14.98 4.16
CA SER A 88 13.52 -15.50 4.38
C SER A 88 13.20 -16.83 3.66
N GLN A 89 14.20 -17.61 3.27
CA GLN A 89 14.03 -18.90 2.57
C GLN A 89 14.85 -20.01 3.26
N ILE A 90 14.35 -21.24 3.22
CA ILE A 90 15.07 -22.41 3.76
C ILE A 90 16.28 -22.71 2.86
N LEU A 91 17.48 -22.71 3.42
CA LEU A 91 18.70 -23.14 2.73
C LEU A 91 18.77 -24.68 2.64
N PRO A 92 19.23 -25.25 1.51
CA PRO A 92 19.51 -26.68 1.41
C PRO A 92 20.57 -27.14 2.43
N PRO A 93 20.46 -28.36 2.98
CA PRO A 93 21.49 -28.93 3.86
C PRO A 93 22.89 -28.94 3.23
N GLU A 94 22.99 -29.04 1.90
CA GLU A 94 24.21 -29.01 1.10
C GLU A 94 24.91 -27.64 1.11
N ILE A 95 24.20 -26.57 1.48
CA ILE A 95 24.75 -25.23 1.76
C ILE A 95 25.13 -25.15 3.23
N ILE A 96 24.21 -25.49 4.15
CA ILE A 96 24.42 -25.36 5.61
C ILE A 96 25.64 -26.15 6.09
N ASN A 97 25.90 -27.33 5.52
CA ASN A 97 27.01 -28.22 5.90
C ASN A 97 28.27 -28.09 5.02
N ALA A 98 28.31 -27.16 4.05
CA ALA A 98 29.50 -26.92 3.23
C ALA A 98 30.72 -26.31 3.98
N PRO A 99 30.56 -25.31 4.87
CA PRO A 99 31.69 -24.64 5.55
C PRO A 99 32.23 -25.42 6.76
N LEU A 100 33.56 -25.54 6.86
CA LEU A 100 34.21 -26.26 7.96
C LEU A 100 34.01 -25.60 9.34
N LEU A 101 33.94 -24.27 9.40
CA LEU A 101 33.67 -23.50 10.62
C LEU A 101 32.16 -23.37 10.91
N GLY A 102 31.31 -23.93 10.05
CA GLY A 102 29.85 -23.90 10.14
C GLY A 102 29.20 -22.76 9.36
N CYS A 103 27.87 -22.82 9.29
CA CYS A 103 27.01 -21.74 8.79
C CYS A 103 26.46 -20.98 10.00
N VAL A 104 26.48 -19.64 10.00
CA VAL A 104 25.99 -18.81 11.12
C VAL A 104 24.95 -17.80 10.69
N ALA A 105 23.99 -17.53 11.55
CA ALA A 105 22.91 -16.58 11.31
C ALA A 105 22.63 -15.67 12.50
N ILE A 106 22.06 -14.49 12.24
CA ILE A 106 21.49 -13.63 13.29
C ILE A 106 19.97 -13.72 13.23
N HIS A 107 19.37 -14.11 14.36
CA HIS A 107 17.93 -14.08 14.59
C HIS A 107 17.56 -12.94 15.55
N TYR A 108 16.39 -12.32 15.38
CA TYR A 108 15.99 -11.12 16.14
C TYR A 108 15.12 -11.44 17.37
N SER A 109 15.58 -12.40 18.17
CA SER A 109 15.10 -12.67 19.52
C SER A 109 16.26 -13.12 20.42
N MET A 110 15.98 -13.24 21.72
CA MET A 110 16.78 -14.04 22.64
C MET A 110 16.42 -15.53 22.47
N LEU A 111 17.11 -16.23 21.56
CA LEU A 111 16.94 -17.69 21.41
C LEU A 111 17.24 -18.40 22.74
N PRO A 112 16.52 -19.49 23.08
CA PRO A 112 15.59 -20.27 22.24
C PRO A 112 14.16 -19.70 22.12
N ALA A 113 13.85 -18.55 22.71
CA ALA A 113 12.53 -17.97 22.58
C ALA A 113 12.30 -17.40 21.16
N ARG A 114 11.06 -17.53 20.65
CA ARG A 114 10.60 -16.95 19.38
C ARG A 114 11.40 -17.35 18.13
N ARG A 115 11.80 -18.62 18.02
CA ARG A 115 12.35 -19.24 16.79
C ARG A 115 11.39 -19.03 15.59
N GLY A 116 11.90 -18.88 14.38
CA GLY A 116 11.11 -18.83 13.16
C GLY A 116 10.81 -17.43 12.61
N GLY A 117 9.55 -17.17 12.27
CA GLY A 117 9.17 -16.03 11.44
C GLY A 117 8.82 -14.76 12.22
N ALA A 118 9.21 -13.61 11.67
CA ALA A 118 8.78 -12.27 12.09
C ALA A 118 8.93 -11.96 13.60
N PRO A 119 10.06 -12.31 14.26
CA PRO A 119 10.19 -12.23 15.71
C PRO A 119 10.03 -10.82 16.29
N LEU A 120 10.47 -9.77 15.58
CA LEU A 120 10.29 -8.37 16.00
C LEU A 120 8.81 -7.95 15.98
N ASN A 121 8.07 -8.32 14.93
CA ASN A 121 6.63 -8.06 14.87
C ASN A 121 5.91 -8.76 16.04
N TRP A 122 6.27 -10.01 16.32
CA TRP A 122 5.66 -10.77 17.42
C TRP A 122 6.07 -10.28 18.81
N ALA A 123 7.29 -9.81 19.00
CA ALA A 123 7.69 -9.16 20.26
C ALA A 123 6.86 -7.90 20.54
N LEU A 124 6.56 -7.11 19.50
CA LEU A 124 5.68 -5.94 19.61
C LEU A 124 4.21 -6.32 19.85
N ILE A 125 3.65 -7.28 19.09
CA ILE A 125 2.26 -7.77 19.24
C ILE A 125 2.01 -8.27 20.67
N ASP A 126 2.94 -9.08 21.19
CA ASP A 126 2.83 -9.68 22.52
C ASP A 126 3.19 -8.70 23.66
N GLY A 127 3.40 -7.41 23.35
CA GLY A 127 3.61 -6.34 24.31
C GLY A 127 4.93 -6.40 25.08
N LEU A 128 5.98 -7.02 24.53
CA LEU A 128 7.27 -7.09 25.21
C LEU A 128 7.96 -5.71 25.33
N HIS A 129 8.60 -5.49 26.46
CA HIS A 129 9.49 -4.34 26.72
C HIS A 129 10.97 -4.63 26.42
N GLU A 130 11.31 -5.90 26.16
CA GLU A 130 12.65 -6.35 25.79
C GLU A 130 12.57 -7.52 24.81
N THR A 131 13.46 -7.53 23.83
CA THR A 131 13.82 -8.68 23.01
C THR A 131 15.35 -8.75 22.94
N GLY A 132 15.92 -9.34 21.90
CA GLY A 132 17.35 -9.22 21.62
C GLY A 132 17.65 -9.61 20.19
N ILE A 133 18.94 -9.76 19.91
CA ILE A 133 19.41 -10.50 18.75
C ILE A 133 20.36 -11.61 19.20
N THR A 134 20.30 -12.75 18.52
CA THR A 134 21.16 -13.90 18.78
C THR A 134 21.94 -14.27 17.52
N LEU A 135 23.26 -14.31 17.62
CA LEU A 135 24.13 -14.96 16.64
C LEU A 135 24.30 -16.43 17.02
N TYR A 136 23.97 -17.34 16.11
CA TYR A 136 23.98 -18.79 16.34
C TYR A 136 24.48 -19.56 15.11
N TYR A 137 24.88 -20.82 15.31
CA TYR A 137 25.18 -21.75 14.22
C TYR A 137 23.90 -22.37 13.66
N MET A 138 23.68 -22.29 12.36
CA MET A 138 22.58 -22.99 11.69
C MET A 138 22.82 -24.50 11.70
N ASP A 139 21.73 -25.25 11.83
CA ASP A 139 21.66 -26.72 11.77
C ASP A 139 20.53 -27.13 10.80
N ALA A 140 19.95 -28.33 10.97
CA ALA A 140 18.84 -28.81 10.15
C ALA A 140 17.45 -28.37 10.66
N GLY A 141 17.36 -27.62 11.76
CA GLY A 141 16.11 -27.14 12.35
C GLY A 141 15.77 -25.70 11.97
N ILE A 142 14.84 -25.11 12.71
CA ILE A 142 14.43 -23.71 12.57
C ILE A 142 14.95 -22.95 13.79
N ASP A 143 16.08 -22.28 13.62
CA ASP A 143 16.78 -21.50 14.66
C ASP A 143 17.14 -22.32 15.92
N THR A 144 17.45 -23.62 15.78
CA THR A 144 17.70 -24.56 16.90
C THR A 144 19.16 -24.72 17.31
N GLY A 145 20.11 -24.43 16.40
CA GLY A 145 21.54 -24.73 16.62
C GLY A 145 22.27 -23.82 17.64
N ASP A 146 23.51 -24.18 17.97
CA ASP A 146 24.24 -23.63 19.12
C ASP A 146 24.43 -22.09 19.05
N ILE A 147 24.19 -21.41 20.17
CA ILE A 147 24.35 -19.96 20.33
C ILE A 147 25.83 -19.59 20.49
N ILE A 148 26.23 -18.49 19.84
CA ILE A 148 27.58 -17.90 19.90
C ILE A 148 27.57 -16.63 20.76
N LEU A 149 26.65 -15.70 20.48
CA LEU A 149 26.49 -14.42 21.19
C LEU A 149 25.00 -14.03 21.23
N GLN A 150 24.62 -13.30 22.29
CA GLN A 150 23.31 -12.63 22.38
C GLN A 150 23.49 -11.20 22.87
N LYS A 151 22.68 -10.26 22.38
CA LYS A 151 22.61 -8.89 22.91
C LYS A 151 21.14 -8.48 23.10
N PRO A 152 20.76 -7.93 24.27
CA PRO A 152 19.40 -7.49 24.53
C PRO A 152 19.04 -6.26 23.67
N LEU A 153 17.75 -6.04 23.50
CA LEU A 153 17.18 -4.94 22.74
C LEU A 153 15.91 -4.43 23.42
N SER A 154 16.00 -3.27 24.08
CA SER A 154 14.85 -2.62 24.72
C SER A 154 13.82 -2.17 23.69
N ILE A 155 12.54 -2.37 24.04
CA ILE A 155 11.37 -2.00 23.24
C ILE A 155 10.61 -0.93 24.03
N GLU A 156 10.65 0.30 23.55
CA GLU A 156 9.92 1.42 24.15
C GLU A 156 8.41 1.29 23.84
N ARG A 157 7.58 2.08 24.53
CA ARG A 157 6.14 2.10 24.25
C ARG A 157 5.85 2.59 22.83
N GLU A 158 6.57 3.63 22.40
CA GLU A 158 6.41 4.28 21.10
C GLU A 158 7.16 3.55 19.97
N ASP A 159 7.89 2.47 20.26
CA ASP A 159 8.59 1.71 19.21
C ASP A 159 7.59 1.08 18.23
N THR A 160 7.93 1.19 16.95
CA THR A 160 7.30 0.47 15.84
C THR A 160 8.24 -0.63 15.37
N VAL A 161 7.76 -1.55 14.53
CA VAL A 161 8.64 -2.54 13.90
C VAL A 161 9.75 -1.88 13.08
N LYS A 162 9.49 -0.69 12.50
CA LYS A 162 10.52 0.10 11.81
C LYS A 162 11.63 0.56 12.75
N THR A 163 11.28 1.13 13.91
CA THR A 163 12.31 1.63 14.85
C THR A 163 13.06 0.48 15.53
N LEU A 164 12.43 -0.67 15.76
CA LEU A 164 13.16 -1.89 16.15
C LEU A 164 14.12 -2.36 15.04
N LEU A 165 13.71 -2.36 13.77
CA LEU A 165 14.61 -2.63 12.64
C LEU A 165 15.74 -1.59 12.57
N ASP A 166 15.47 -0.31 12.81
CA ASP A 166 16.50 0.75 12.85
C ASP A 166 17.52 0.49 13.98
N LYS A 167 17.09 0.05 15.17
CA LYS A 167 18.01 -0.39 16.25
C LYS A 167 18.81 -1.64 15.85
N VAL A 168 18.18 -2.63 15.21
CA VAL A 168 18.84 -3.87 14.76
C VAL A 168 19.86 -3.62 13.64
N VAL A 169 19.61 -2.66 12.75
CA VAL A 169 20.59 -2.20 11.74
C VAL A 169 21.89 -1.70 12.37
N VAL A 170 21.87 -1.20 13.62
CA VAL A 170 23.07 -0.82 14.38
C VAL A 170 23.65 -2.02 15.15
N LEU A 171 22.82 -2.80 15.84
CA LEU A 171 23.27 -3.85 16.77
C LEU A 171 23.77 -5.13 16.07
N ALA A 172 23.19 -5.50 14.94
CA ALA A 172 23.52 -6.74 14.22
C ALA A 172 24.92 -6.71 13.57
N PRO A 173 25.37 -5.64 12.88
CA PRO A 173 26.72 -5.58 12.33
C PRO A 173 27.82 -5.69 13.40
N GLU A 174 27.63 -5.09 14.57
CA GLU A 174 28.58 -5.21 15.70
C GLU A 174 28.62 -6.64 16.25
N THR A 175 27.46 -7.26 16.46
CA THR A 175 27.35 -8.63 16.98
C THR A 175 27.92 -9.66 16.01
N LEU A 176 27.71 -9.44 14.70
CA LEU A 176 28.30 -10.26 13.64
C LEU A 176 29.83 -10.13 13.61
N SER A 177 30.35 -8.90 13.67
CA SER A 177 31.78 -8.60 13.77
C SER A 177 32.42 -9.36 14.94
N GLU A 178 31.84 -9.22 16.14
CA GLU A 178 32.35 -9.83 17.36
C GLU A 178 32.35 -11.36 17.30
N GLY A 179 31.28 -11.96 16.78
CA GLY A 179 31.19 -13.41 16.62
C GLY A 179 32.14 -13.99 15.57
N ILE A 180 32.31 -13.32 14.43
CA ILE A 180 33.28 -13.74 13.40
C ILE A 180 34.72 -13.65 13.95
N ASP A 181 35.02 -12.58 14.69
CA ASP A 181 36.31 -12.44 15.39
C ASP A 181 36.55 -13.51 16.46
N LEU A 182 35.51 -14.14 17.02
CA LEU A 182 35.62 -15.31 17.90
C LEU A 182 35.79 -16.62 17.10
N ILE A 183 35.09 -16.78 15.97
CA ILE A 183 35.19 -17.95 15.08
C ILE A 183 36.61 -18.05 14.51
N GLU A 184 37.16 -16.95 13.98
CA GLU A 184 38.52 -16.88 13.42
C GLU A 184 39.62 -17.25 14.43
N LYS A 185 39.38 -17.00 15.73
CA LYS A 185 40.31 -17.32 16.82
C LYS A 185 40.12 -18.74 17.37
N GLY A 186 39.12 -19.49 16.90
CA GLY A 186 38.72 -20.78 17.49
C GLY A 186 38.15 -20.65 18.91
N GLN A 187 37.57 -19.49 19.24
CA GLN A 187 37.08 -19.12 20.58
C GLN A 187 35.55 -18.95 20.65
N ALA A 188 34.86 -19.04 19.51
CA ALA A 188 33.40 -18.99 19.45
C ALA A 188 32.78 -20.16 20.25
N PRO A 189 31.96 -19.89 21.27
CA PRO A 189 31.33 -20.95 22.05
C PRO A 189 30.23 -21.64 21.25
N ARG A 190 29.88 -22.84 21.68
CA ARG A 190 28.70 -23.59 21.22
C ARG A 190 27.77 -23.79 22.41
N ILE A 191 27.00 -22.75 22.72
CA ILE A 191 26.04 -22.78 23.82
C ILE A 191 24.76 -23.45 23.31
N LYS A 192 24.60 -24.73 23.62
CA LYS A 192 23.42 -25.49 23.20
C LYS A 192 22.15 -24.89 23.80
N GLN A 193 21.12 -24.73 22.96
CA GLN A 193 19.83 -24.17 23.35
C GLN A 193 19.07 -25.06 24.34
N ASP A 194 18.35 -24.44 25.28
CA ASP A 194 17.46 -25.15 26.21
C ASP A 194 16.05 -25.32 25.61
N GLU A 195 15.74 -26.53 25.15
CA GLU A 195 14.45 -26.85 24.56
C GLU A 195 13.25 -26.66 25.52
N THR A 196 13.47 -26.55 26.84
CA THR A 196 12.39 -26.22 27.80
C THR A 196 11.96 -24.75 27.73
N GLN A 197 12.82 -23.87 27.21
CA GLN A 197 12.56 -22.44 27.00
C GLN A 197 12.21 -22.11 25.53
N ALA A 198 12.15 -23.12 24.66
CA ALA A 198 11.91 -22.95 23.24
C ALA A 198 10.46 -22.53 22.95
N SER A 199 10.30 -21.53 22.09
CA SER A 199 9.01 -21.10 21.56
C SER A 199 9.16 -20.69 20.09
N TYR A 200 8.08 -20.81 19.31
CA TYR A 200 8.09 -20.57 17.87
C TYR A 200 7.08 -19.49 17.48
N THR A 201 7.49 -18.58 16.58
CA THR A 201 6.63 -17.56 15.99
C THR A 201 6.41 -17.84 14.49
N PRO A 202 5.17 -17.77 13.97
CA PRO A 202 4.91 -18.06 12.56
C PRO A 202 5.26 -16.87 11.66
N ARG A 203 5.71 -17.17 10.43
CA ARG A 203 5.89 -16.15 9.38
C ARG A 203 4.55 -15.51 9.04
N ARG A 204 4.44 -14.20 9.28
CA ARG A 204 3.25 -13.41 8.96
C ARG A 204 3.10 -13.16 7.45
N ARG A 205 1.86 -12.99 7.02
CA ARG A 205 1.39 -12.69 5.67
C ARG A 205 0.60 -11.37 5.69
N PRO A 206 0.37 -10.69 4.55
CA PRO A 206 -0.44 -9.47 4.52
C PRO A 206 -1.83 -9.65 5.15
N ALA A 207 -2.52 -10.76 4.84
CA ALA A 207 -3.84 -11.10 5.39
C ALA A 207 -3.88 -11.24 6.92
N ASP A 208 -2.76 -11.59 7.56
CA ASP A 208 -2.67 -11.73 9.02
C ASP A 208 -2.71 -10.37 9.74
N SER A 209 -2.70 -9.26 9.00
CA SER A 209 -2.74 -7.87 9.50
C SER A 209 -4.15 -7.34 9.77
N LEU A 210 -5.16 -8.22 9.70
CA LEU A 210 -6.54 -7.93 10.12
C LEU A 210 -6.59 -7.75 11.64
N ILE A 211 -7.05 -6.58 12.10
CA ILE A 211 -7.31 -6.24 13.50
C ILE A 211 -8.51 -7.05 13.99
N ASP A 212 -8.30 -7.77 15.09
CA ASP A 212 -9.35 -8.39 15.91
C ASP A 212 -9.81 -7.39 16.98
N TRP A 213 -11.03 -6.87 16.83
CA TRP A 213 -11.63 -5.89 17.75
C TRP A 213 -12.09 -6.49 19.10
N SER A 214 -11.88 -7.79 19.34
CA SER A 214 -12.05 -8.39 20.68
C SER A 214 -10.80 -8.25 21.58
N MET A 215 -9.68 -7.82 21.01
CA MET A 215 -8.45 -7.47 21.74
C MET A 215 -8.62 -6.17 22.56
N SER A 216 -7.81 -5.99 23.60
CA SER A 216 -7.78 -4.73 24.37
C SER A 216 -7.12 -3.59 23.60
N ASP A 217 -7.38 -2.33 24.00
CA ASP A 217 -6.77 -1.12 23.43
C ASP A 217 -5.23 -1.22 23.33
N GLU A 218 -4.58 -1.80 24.35
CA GLU A 218 -3.13 -1.99 24.38
C GLU A 218 -2.66 -3.10 23.42
N GLN A 219 -3.42 -4.19 23.29
CA GLN A 219 -3.14 -5.23 22.29
C GLN A 219 -3.34 -4.71 20.87
N ILE A 220 -4.37 -3.90 20.62
CA ILE A 220 -4.64 -3.27 19.31
C ILE A 220 -3.52 -2.25 18.98
N TYR A 221 -3.11 -1.43 19.95
CA TYR A 221 -1.97 -0.51 19.80
C TYR A 221 -0.66 -1.25 19.48
N ASN A 222 -0.37 -2.32 20.22
CA ASN A 222 0.77 -3.22 19.99
C ASN A 222 0.73 -3.86 18.59
N PHE A 223 -0.45 -4.32 18.15
CA PHE A 223 -0.66 -4.89 16.81
C PHE A 223 -0.45 -3.85 15.69
N ILE A 224 -0.92 -2.62 15.87
CA ILE A 224 -0.73 -1.52 14.91
C ILE A 224 0.76 -1.18 14.78
N ARG A 225 1.47 -0.92 15.89
CA ARG A 225 2.91 -0.54 15.86
C ARG A 225 3.81 -1.68 15.36
N ALA A 226 3.41 -2.94 15.57
CA ALA A 226 4.07 -4.13 15.03
C ALA A 226 3.95 -4.32 13.52
N LEU A 227 3.01 -3.64 12.86
CA LEU A 227 2.68 -3.83 11.43
C LEU A 227 2.85 -2.56 10.60
N ALA A 228 3.34 -1.47 11.21
CA ALA A 228 3.67 -0.21 10.57
C ALA A 228 4.65 -0.37 9.38
N PRO A 229 4.72 0.62 8.45
CA PRO A 229 5.63 0.58 7.31
C PRO A 229 7.09 0.31 7.77
N PRO A 230 7.83 -0.60 7.12
CA PRO A 230 7.64 -1.12 5.76
C PRO A 230 6.71 -2.34 5.62
N TYR A 231 5.99 -2.74 6.67
CA TYR A 231 4.99 -3.82 6.57
C TYR A 231 3.63 -3.29 6.06
N PRO A 232 2.68 -4.18 5.65
CA PRO A 232 1.44 -3.78 4.96
C PRO A 232 0.41 -2.95 5.76
N CYS A 233 0.75 -2.46 6.95
CA CYS A 233 -0.13 -1.87 7.97
C CYS A 233 -1.16 -2.86 8.55
N ALA A 234 -1.50 -2.64 9.83
CA ALA A 234 -2.72 -3.21 10.39
C ALA A 234 -3.94 -2.59 9.66
N PHE A 235 -4.98 -3.40 9.42
CA PHE A 235 -6.21 -2.97 8.76
C PHE A 235 -7.42 -3.62 9.44
N THR A 236 -8.62 -3.12 9.16
CA THR A 236 -9.84 -3.85 9.47
C THR A 236 -10.83 -3.79 8.31
N TYR A 237 -11.94 -4.52 8.45
CA TYR A 237 -13.09 -4.42 7.58
C TYR A 237 -14.25 -3.79 8.35
N LEU A 238 -14.84 -2.72 7.79
CA LEU A 238 -16.23 -2.38 8.05
C LEU A 238 -17.04 -3.01 6.92
N ASP A 239 -18.03 -3.84 7.24
CA ASP A 239 -18.88 -4.55 6.26
C ASP A 239 -18.12 -5.28 5.13
N ASN A 240 -16.98 -5.91 5.47
CA ASN A 240 -16.16 -6.77 4.60
C ASN A 240 -15.54 -6.14 3.32
N ARG A 241 -15.24 -4.82 3.27
CA ARG A 241 -14.68 -4.16 2.06
C ARG A 241 -13.53 -3.18 2.35
N LYS A 242 -12.92 -2.60 1.29
CA LYS A 242 -11.87 -1.53 1.31
C LYS A 242 -11.61 -0.95 -0.12
N LEU A 243 -12.42 -0.01 -0.64
CA LEU A 243 -12.33 0.49 -2.05
C LEU A 243 -12.64 2.02 -2.22
N VAL A 244 -12.59 2.56 -3.46
CA VAL A 244 -12.67 3.98 -4.00
C VAL A 244 -13.11 3.91 -5.49
N MET A 245 -13.45 4.88 -6.36
CA MET A 245 -13.64 6.36 -6.34
C MET A 245 -15.10 6.75 -6.13
N ASP A 246 -15.39 7.91 -5.55
CA ASP A 246 -16.74 8.25 -5.10
C ASP A 246 -17.51 9.32 -5.89
N ASP A 247 -16.86 10.16 -6.71
CA ASP A 247 -17.45 11.44 -7.15
C ASP A 247 -18.81 11.33 -7.89
N GLU A 248 -19.07 10.28 -8.70
CA GLU A 248 -20.38 10.13 -9.36
C GLU A 248 -21.51 9.82 -8.37
N VAL A 249 -21.21 9.14 -7.27
CA VAL A 249 -22.18 8.83 -6.22
C VAL A 249 -22.25 9.95 -5.18
N LEU A 250 -21.09 10.39 -4.69
CA LEU A 250 -20.91 11.50 -3.75
C LEU A 250 -21.72 12.71 -4.20
N VAL A 251 -21.63 13.06 -5.49
CA VAL A 251 -22.29 14.24 -6.02
C VAL A 251 -23.66 13.96 -6.60
N VAL A 252 -23.77 13.09 -7.61
CA VAL A 252 -24.98 12.97 -8.44
C VAL A 252 -25.73 11.62 -8.28
N GLY A 253 -25.37 10.81 -7.29
CA GLY A 253 -25.92 9.46 -7.11
C GLY A 253 -27.45 9.39 -6.96
N GLY A 254 -28.08 10.42 -6.39
CA GLY A 254 -29.53 10.49 -6.28
C GLY A 254 -30.21 10.82 -7.61
N THR A 255 -29.61 11.71 -8.40
CA THR A 255 -30.04 12.05 -9.76
C THR A 255 -29.81 10.88 -10.73
N ILE A 256 -28.72 10.13 -10.59
CA ILE A 256 -28.47 8.87 -11.30
C ILE A 256 -29.59 7.86 -10.99
N ALA A 257 -29.84 7.57 -9.72
CA ALA A 257 -30.89 6.63 -9.29
C ALA A 257 -32.28 7.04 -9.80
N ARG A 258 -32.56 8.35 -9.83
CA ARG A 258 -33.79 8.90 -10.40
C ARG A 258 -33.89 8.67 -11.90
N HIS A 259 -32.85 8.96 -12.69
CA HIS A 259 -32.84 8.70 -14.13
C HIS A 259 -33.07 7.22 -14.45
N VAL A 260 -32.46 6.31 -13.69
CA VAL A 260 -32.67 4.87 -13.79
C VAL A 260 -34.13 4.50 -13.55
N ASP A 261 -34.74 4.99 -12.47
CA ASP A 261 -36.16 4.73 -12.15
C ASP A 261 -37.14 5.41 -13.12
N GLN A 262 -36.70 6.44 -13.84
CA GLN A 262 -37.45 7.05 -14.95
C GLN A 262 -37.28 6.31 -16.29
N GLY A 263 -36.35 5.35 -16.39
CA GLY A 263 -36.06 4.58 -17.60
C GLY A 263 -35.14 5.28 -18.60
N ASP A 264 -34.41 6.32 -18.18
CA ASP A 264 -33.53 7.10 -19.05
C ASP A 264 -32.26 6.32 -19.44
N ALA A 265 -31.81 6.50 -20.69
CA ALA A 265 -30.56 5.94 -21.18
C ALA A 265 -29.35 6.71 -20.60
N LEU A 266 -28.76 6.17 -19.54
CA LEU A 266 -27.70 6.83 -18.76
C LEU A 266 -26.33 6.14 -18.94
N THR A 267 -25.27 6.94 -19.06
CA THR A 267 -23.87 6.49 -19.05
C THR A 267 -23.02 7.33 -18.10
N VAL A 268 -22.30 6.67 -17.19
CA VAL A 268 -21.25 7.28 -16.36
C VAL A 268 -19.91 7.18 -17.09
N CYS A 269 -19.11 8.25 -17.03
CA CYS A 269 -17.78 8.31 -17.64
C CYS A 269 -16.73 8.66 -16.57
N ILE A 270 -15.99 7.66 -16.11
CA ILE A 270 -14.87 7.81 -15.19
C ILE A 270 -13.63 8.22 -16.00
N VAL A 271 -13.12 9.43 -15.75
CA VAL A 271 -12.08 10.02 -16.60
C VAL A 271 -10.68 9.52 -16.22
N ALA A 272 -10.33 9.59 -14.93
CA ALA A 272 -9.01 9.22 -14.43
C ALA A 272 -8.97 7.79 -13.85
N ASN A 273 -7.75 7.24 -13.75
CA ASN A 273 -7.36 6.22 -12.78
C ASN A 273 -6.74 6.93 -11.57
N ARG A 274 -6.90 6.43 -10.33
CA ARG A 274 -6.37 7.15 -9.15
C ARG A 274 -4.84 7.11 -9.07
N ALA A 275 -4.27 8.15 -8.49
CA ALA A 275 -2.95 8.09 -7.86
C ALA A 275 -3.09 8.08 -6.33
N TYR A 276 -2.31 7.24 -5.65
CA TYR A 276 -2.14 7.32 -4.20
C TYR A 276 -0.69 7.62 -3.87
N ASP A 277 -0.45 8.64 -3.04
CA ASP A 277 0.90 9.11 -2.71
C ASP A 277 1.71 9.48 -3.97
N HIS A 278 1.04 10.08 -4.96
CA HIS A 278 1.55 10.39 -6.31
C HIS A 278 2.02 9.16 -7.12
N ALA A 279 1.55 7.96 -6.78
CA ALA A 279 1.91 6.71 -7.43
C ALA A 279 0.69 5.91 -7.95
N TYR A 280 0.74 5.49 -9.21
CA TYR A 280 -0.21 4.55 -9.79
C TYR A 280 0.18 3.11 -9.44
N LYS A 281 -0.74 2.36 -8.82
CA LYS A 281 -0.55 0.95 -8.47
C LYS A 281 -1.66 0.14 -9.14
N ALA A 282 -1.31 -0.90 -9.87
CA ALA A 282 -2.28 -1.67 -10.66
C ALA A 282 -3.41 -2.26 -9.79
N ASP A 283 -3.08 -2.70 -8.57
CA ASP A 283 -4.05 -3.24 -7.61
C ASP A 283 -5.05 -2.17 -7.12
N ASP A 284 -4.60 -0.93 -6.88
CA ASP A 284 -5.49 0.18 -6.51
C ASP A 284 -6.50 0.47 -7.65
N ILE A 285 -6.02 0.56 -8.89
CA ILE A 285 -6.86 0.79 -10.09
C ILE A 285 -7.87 -0.36 -10.30
N GLN A 286 -7.47 -1.62 -10.10
CA GLN A 286 -8.41 -2.74 -10.20
C GLN A 286 -9.45 -2.76 -9.08
N ASN A 287 -9.07 -2.36 -7.86
CA ASN A 287 -10.00 -2.16 -6.76
C ASN A 287 -11.00 -1.02 -7.04
N GLU A 288 -10.56 0.05 -7.72
CA GLU A 288 -11.42 1.15 -8.14
C GLU A 288 -12.48 0.70 -9.15
N MET A 289 -12.05 0.07 -10.25
CA MET A 289 -12.97 -0.46 -11.27
C MET A 289 -13.95 -1.50 -10.70
N ALA A 290 -13.61 -2.21 -9.62
CA ALA A 290 -14.50 -3.12 -8.92
C ALA A 290 -15.54 -2.40 -8.08
N ALA A 291 -15.17 -1.32 -7.40
CA ALA A 291 -16.09 -0.53 -6.58
C ALA A 291 -17.09 0.25 -7.43
N THR A 292 -16.66 0.85 -8.54
CA THR A 292 -17.57 1.55 -9.46
C THR A 292 -18.62 0.61 -10.06
N ARG A 293 -18.27 -0.66 -10.30
CA ARG A 293 -19.25 -1.69 -10.70
C ARG A 293 -20.24 -2.03 -9.57
N LEU A 294 -19.78 -2.09 -8.31
CA LEU A 294 -20.68 -2.31 -7.16
C LEU A 294 -21.62 -1.12 -6.93
N ALA A 295 -21.16 0.12 -7.14
CA ALA A 295 -22.02 1.31 -7.12
C ALA A 295 -22.96 1.37 -8.33
N GLN A 296 -22.50 0.94 -9.52
CA GLN A 296 -23.32 0.75 -10.72
C GLN A 296 -24.46 -0.23 -10.45
N ASP A 297 -24.19 -1.38 -9.84
CA ASP A 297 -25.20 -2.38 -9.49
C ASP A 297 -26.24 -1.83 -8.50
N ILE A 298 -25.81 -1.00 -7.52
CA ILE A 298 -26.71 -0.41 -6.52
C ILE A 298 -27.56 0.73 -7.09
N LEU A 299 -26.99 1.59 -7.94
CA LEU A 299 -27.72 2.71 -8.54
C LEU A 299 -28.55 2.30 -9.77
N GLY A 300 -28.11 1.25 -10.49
CA GLY A 300 -28.79 0.61 -11.61
C GLY A 300 -28.49 1.21 -13.00
N TYR A 301 -27.42 1.97 -13.17
CA TYR A 301 -27.14 2.67 -14.44
C TYR A 301 -26.53 1.74 -15.52
N PRO A 302 -27.02 1.76 -16.77
CA PRO A 302 -26.65 0.73 -17.76
C PRO A 302 -25.29 0.96 -18.43
N GLY A 303 -24.88 2.20 -18.65
CA GLY A 303 -23.61 2.54 -19.31
C GLY A 303 -22.51 2.93 -18.32
N LEU A 304 -21.31 2.33 -18.46
CA LEU A 304 -20.11 2.72 -17.73
C LEU A 304 -18.92 2.75 -18.69
N SER A 305 -18.17 3.85 -18.70
CA SER A 305 -16.95 4.04 -19.48
C SER A 305 -15.80 4.47 -18.57
N PHE A 306 -14.62 3.90 -18.77
CA PHE A 306 -13.37 4.33 -18.12
C PHE A 306 -12.43 4.88 -19.20
N LEU A 307 -11.99 6.12 -19.08
CA LEU A 307 -11.00 6.72 -20.00
C LEU A 307 -9.56 6.43 -19.59
N ASN A 308 -9.33 5.97 -18.35
CA ASN A 308 -8.04 5.52 -17.82
C ASN A 308 -6.93 6.57 -17.86
N LEU A 309 -7.28 7.86 -17.81
CA LEU A 309 -6.30 8.96 -17.85
C LEU A 309 -5.55 9.10 -16.52
N PRO A 310 -4.35 9.69 -16.48
CA PRO A 310 -3.60 9.87 -15.24
C PRO A 310 -4.21 10.93 -14.31
N ASP A 311 -4.56 10.56 -13.08
CA ASP A 311 -4.82 11.49 -11.94
C ASP A 311 -3.68 12.51 -11.80
N GLU A 312 -3.97 13.69 -11.26
CA GLU A 312 -3.00 14.77 -10.98
C GLU A 312 -2.26 15.31 -12.23
N GLN A 313 -2.81 15.04 -13.42
CA GLN A 313 -2.14 15.34 -14.70
C GLN A 313 -3.09 15.77 -15.83
N LEU A 314 -4.40 15.85 -15.62
CA LEU A 314 -5.36 16.17 -16.69
C LEU A 314 -5.26 17.63 -17.17
N ASP A 315 -4.70 18.51 -16.34
CA ASP A 315 -4.44 19.92 -16.67
C ASP A 315 -3.35 20.10 -17.73
N ARG A 316 -2.35 19.21 -17.76
CA ARG A 316 -1.12 19.32 -18.57
C ARG A 316 -1.39 19.39 -20.06
N SER A 317 -2.43 18.69 -20.52
CA SER A 317 -2.84 18.64 -21.92
C SER A 317 -4.35 18.46 -22.02
N LEU A 318 -5.07 19.57 -22.08
CA LEU A 318 -6.53 19.55 -22.22
C LEU A 318 -6.99 18.76 -23.47
N ARG A 319 -6.15 18.68 -24.51
CA ARG A 319 -6.41 17.85 -25.70
C ARG A 319 -6.57 16.37 -25.35
N ASP A 320 -5.75 15.87 -24.43
CA ASP A 320 -5.68 14.45 -24.09
C ASP A 320 -6.87 14.05 -23.19
N VAL A 321 -7.55 15.02 -22.59
CA VAL A 321 -8.89 14.88 -21.98
C VAL A 321 -10.00 15.02 -23.02
N ILE A 322 -9.92 16.01 -23.93
CA ILE A 322 -10.93 16.28 -24.95
C ILE A 322 -11.13 15.09 -25.89
N VAL A 323 -10.07 14.51 -26.45
CA VAL A 323 -10.18 13.44 -27.46
C VAL A 323 -10.95 12.20 -26.97
N PRO A 324 -10.61 11.56 -25.84
CA PRO A 324 -11.35 10.40 -25.35
C PRO A 324 -12.77 10.76 -24.87
N LEU A 325 -12.96 11.95 -24.30
CA LEU A 325 -14.29 12.43 -23.89
C LEU A 325 -15.20 12.75 -25.09
N GLU A 326 -14.63 13.23 -26.20
CA GLU A 326 -15.33 13.45 -27.47
C GLU A 326 -15.75 12.12 -28.12
N SER A 327 -15.01 11.02 -27.91
CA SER A 327 -15.46 9.68 -28.31
C SER A 327 -16.73 9.29 -27.56
N VAL A 328 -16.67 9.22 -26.22
CA VAL A 328 -17.83 8.80 -25.39
C VAL A 328 -19.05 9.68 -25.65
N TYR A 329 -18.87 10.99 -25.84
CA TYR A 329 -19.97 11.90 -26.20
C TYR A 329 -20.58 11.62 -27.59
N ASN A 330 -19.76 11.28 -28.59
CA ASN A 330 -20.24 10.93 -29.93
C ASN A 330 -20.85 9.53 -29.99
N ASP A 331 -20.45 8.62 -29.12
CA ASP A 331 -20.98 7.26 -29.00
C ASP A 331 -22.33 7.28 -28.25
N VAL A 332 -22.41 7.94 -27.09
CA VAL A 332 -23.61 8.04 -26.23
C VAL A 332 -24.65 9.02 -26.80
N LYS A 333 -24.22 10.11 -27.43
CA LYS A 333 -25.07 11.22 -27.92
C LYS A 333 -26.05 11.76 -26.87
N PRO A 334 -25.55 12.20 -25.70
CA PRO A 334 -26.39 12.57 -24.56
C PRO A 334 -27.24 13.81 -24.83
N GLU A 335 -28.51 13.80 -24.38
CA GLU A 335 -29.37 15.01 -24.39
C GLU A 335 -29.07 15.96 -23.22
N VAL A 336 -28.65 15.39 -22.09
CA VAL A 336 -28.28 16.10 -20.85
C VAL A 336 -26.87 15.66 -20.45
N VAL A 337 -26.01 16.60 -20.10
CA VAL A 337 -24.64 16.32 -19.63
C VAL A 337 -24.43 16.95 -18.25
N TYR A 338 -23.79 16.20 -17.37
CA TYR A 338 -23.39 16.59 -16.02
C TYR A 338 -21.86 16.72 -15.96
N LEU A 339 -21.32 17.81 -15.41
CA LEU A 339 -19.89 18.10 -15.29
C LEU A 339 -19.54 18.67 -13.91
N CYS A 340 -18.28 18.56 -13.48
CA CYS A 340 -17.80 19.29 -12.30
C CYS A 340 -17.95 20.81 -12.47
N HIS A 341 -18.04 21.56 -11.36
CA HIS A 341 -18.07 23.01 -11.40
C HIS A 341 -16.72 23.62 -11.82
N ARG A 342 -16.75 24.72 -12.57
CA ARG A 342 -15.56 25.48 -13.00
C ARG A 342 -14.73 26.09 -11.86
N GLY A 343 -15.30 26.14 -10.66
CA GLY A 343 -14.74 26.76 -9.46
C GLY A 343 -14.23 25.75 -8.44
N ASP A 344 -14.28 24.46 -8.77
CA ASP A 344 -13.79 23.37 -7.94
C ASP A 344 -12.28 23.52 -7.63
N THR A 345 -11.82 22.99 -6.49
CA THR A 345 -10.40 23.13 -6.10
C THR A 345 -9.50 22.03 -6.68
N ASN A 346 -10.05 20.93 -7.20
CA ASN A 346 -9.27 19.92 -7.92
C ASN A 346 -8.95 20.41 -9.34
N GLN A 347 -7.66 20.38 -9.71
CA GLN A 347 -7.20 20.72 -11.05
C GLN A 347 -7.77 19.81 -12.15
N ASP A 348 -8.04 18.55 -11.82
CA ASP A 348 -8.52 17.56 -12.78
C ASP A 348 -10.03 17.72 -13.02
N HIS A 349 -10.80 18.10 -12.01
CA HIS A 349 -12.18 18.55 -12.18
C HIS A 349 -12.27 19.80 -13.08
N ASN A 350 -11.32 20.73 -12.92
CA ASN A 350 -11.19 21.89 -13.81
C ASN A 350 -10.87 21.49 -15.25
N ALA A 351 -9.97 20.52 -15.45
CA ALA A 351 -9.64 19.99 -16.78
C ALA A 351 -10.84 19.29 -17.42
N VAL A 352 -11.55 18.43 -16.67
CA VAL A 352 -12.78 17.74 -17.12
C VAL A 352 -13.89 18.73 -17.46
N PHE A 353 -14.12 19.77 -16.65
CA PHE A 353 -15.08 20.83 -16.98
C PHE A 353 -14.70 21.54 -18.29
N ARG A 354 -13.45 21.98 -18.44
CA ARG A 354 -12.96 22.69 -19.64
C ARG A 354 -13.06 21.81 -20.88
N ALA A 355 -12.70 20.53 -20.78
CA ALA A 355 -12.82 19.56 -21.87
C ALA A 355 -14.29 19.29 -22.23
N GLY A 356 -15.12 19.02 -21.23
CA GLY A 356 -16.56 18.79 -21.39
C GLY A 356 -17.27 19.96 -22.08
N MET A 357 -16.89 21.20 -21.78
CA MET A 357 -17.42 22.39 -22.46
C MET A 357 -16.98 22.51 -23.93
N VAL A 358 -15.77 22.05 -24.29
CA VAL A 358 -15.31 21.99 -25.68
C VAL A 358 -16.02 20.87 -26.46
N VAL A 359 -16.23 19.71 -25.84
CA VAL A 359 -16.98 18.58 -26.41
C VAL A 359 -18.44 18.96 -26.61
N CYS A 360 -19.10 19.52 -25.58
CA CYS A 360 -20.49 19.96 -25.61
C CYS A 360 -20.73 21.29 -26.36
N ARG A 361 -19.78 21.73 -27.21
CA ARG A 361 -19.87 23.00 -27.97
C ARG A 361 -21.16 23.09 -28.77
N ALA A 362 -21.78 24.26 -28.84
CA ALA A 362 -23.13 24.42 -29.41
C ALA A 362 -23.26 24.12 -30.93
N LEU A 363 -22.13 23.92 -31.63
CA LEU A 363 -22.01 23.62 -33.07
C LEU A 363 -21.32 22.26 -33.32
N SER A 364 -21.42 21.32 -32.36
CA SER A 364 -21.03 19.92 -32.54
C SER A 364 -22.07 19.14 -33.37
N ALA A 365 -21.65 18.03 -33.99
CA ALA A 365 -22.52 17.23 -34.86
C ALA A 365 -23.71 16.58 -34.12
N HIS A 366 -23.52 16.24 -32.83
CA HIS A 366 -24.59 15.97 -31.89
C HIS A 366 -24.59 17.07 -30.81
N ARG A 367 -25.77 17.61 -30.46
CA ARG A 367 -25.90 18.78 -29.58
C ARG A 367 -26.71 18.44 -28.33
N ALA A 368 -26.03 18.23 -27.20
CA ALA A 368 -26.68 18.14 -25.90
C ALA A 368 -27.55 19.38 -25.63
N LYS A 369 -28.85 19.16 -25.36
CA LYS A 369 -29.85 20.19 -25.07
C LYS A 369 -29.48 20.93 -23.79
N ARG A 370 -29.14 20.17 -22.74
CA ARG A 370 -28.85 20.68 -21.40
C ARG A 370 -27.43 20.32 -20.95
N VAL A 371 -26.74 21.27 -20.33
CA VAL A 371 -25.43 21.08 -19.68
C VAL A 371 -25.53 21.66 -18.26
N LEU A 372 -25.31 20.80 -17.27
CA LEU A 372 -25.39 21.07 -15.84
C LEU A 372 -24.00 20.93 -15.21
N CYS A 373 -23.61 21.88 -14.36
CA CYS A 373 -22.49 21.73 -13.44
C CYS A 373 -23.00 21.29 -12.06
N TYR A 374 -22.24 20.42 -11.41
CA TYR A 374 -22.45 19.99 -10.03
C TYR A 374 -21.32 20.44 -9.11
N GLU A 375 -21.60 20.44 -7.81
CA GLU A 375 -20.71 20.85 -6.72
C GLU A 375 -20.11 19.62 -6.04
N VAL A 376 -18.78 19.51 -5.97
CA VAL A 376 -18.12 18.37 -5.31
C VAL A 376 -17.89 18.66 -3.82
N PRO A 377 -18.42 17.84 -2.89
CA PRO A 377 -18.12 17.91 -1.46
C PRO A 377 -16.63 17.67 -1.14
N SER A 378 -16.12 18.44 -0.19
CA SER A 378 -14.69 18.63 0.12
C SER A 378 -13.83 19.11 -1.05
N SER A 379 -14.39 19.89 -1.98
CA SER A 379 -13.59 20.60 -3.01
C SER A 379 -14.28 21.87 -3.52
N THR A 380 -15.41 21.78 -4.23
CA THR A 380 -16.16 22.97 -4.70
C THR A 380 -16.68 23.79 -3.51
N ASP A 381 -17.17 23.12 -2.47
CA ASP A 381 -17.63 23.70 -1.20
C ASP A 381 -16.50 24.32 -0.35
N GLN A 382 -15.24 23.98 -0.66
CA GLN A 382 -14.03 24.55 -0.05
C GLN A 382 -13.35 25.61 -0.95
N SER A 383 -13.96 25.97 -2.09
CA SER A 383 -13.43 27.01 -2.97
C SER A 383 -13.43 28.38 -2.29
N GLY A 384 -12.46 29.22 -2.66
CA GLY A 384 -12.37 30.59 -2.13
C GLY A 384 -13.61 31.42 -2.51
N PRO A 385 -14.04 32.39 -1.68
CA PRO A 385 -15.30 33.13 -1.81
C PRO A 385 -15.26 34.21 -2.93
N PHE A 386 -14.81 33.81 -4.12
CA PHE A 386 -14.67 34.64 -5.30
C PHE A 386 -15.83 34.38 -6.27
N PRO A 387 -16.43 35.41 -6.90
CA PRO A 387 -17.57 35.24 -7.83
C PRO A 387 -17.32 34.29 -9.01
N GLU A 388 -16.06 34.12 -9.42
CA GLU A 388 -15.64 33.13 -10.42
C GLU A 388 -15.81 31.69 -9.94
N SER A 389 -15.54 31.41 -8.66
CA SER A 389 -15.48 30.05 -8.09
C SER A 389 -16.73 29.62 -7.32
N THR A 390 -17.45 30.56 -6.70
CA THR A 390 -18.63 30.29 -5.89
C THR A 390 -19.71 29.53 -6.66
N PHE A 391 -20.04 28.31 -6.21
CA PHE A 391 -21.14 27.54 -6.77
C PHE A 391 -22.50 28.16 -6.42
N THR A 392 -23.23 28.59 -7.45
CA THR A 392 -24.53 29.27 -7.31
C THR A 392 -25.61 28.46 -8.02
N PRO A 393 -26.22 27.46 -7.37
CA PRO A 393 -27.16 26.56 -8.02
C PRO A 393 -28.50 27.21 -8.36
N ASN A 394 -29.02 26.90 -9.54
CA ASN A 394 -30.29 27.39 -10.09
C ASN A 394 -31.23 26.26 -10.57
N PHE A 395 -30.81 25.00 -10.44
CA PHE A 395 -31.58 23.81 -10.77
C PHE A 395 -31.40 22.77 -9.67
N TYR A 396 -32.49 22.12 -9.25
CA TYR A 396 -32.50 21.21 -8.11
C TYR A 396 -33.29 19.95 -8.46
N VAL A 397 -32.73 18.80 -8.11
CA VAL A 397 -33.36 17.48 -8.29
C VAL A 397 -33.80 17.00 -6.91
N ASP A 398 -35.09 16.77 -6.72
CA ASP A 398 -35.60 16.04 -5.54
C ASP A 398 -34.98 14.64 -5.53
N ILE A 399 -34.28 14.33 -4.44
CA ILE A 399 -33.67 13.03 -4.18
C ILE A 399 -34.16 12.37 -2.89
N GLU A 400 -35.23 12.84 -2.24
CA GLU A 400 -35.76 12.17 -1.03
C GLU A 400 -36.02 10.66 -1.25
N PRO A 401 -36.64 10.20 -2.35
CA PRO A 401 -36.86 8.76 -2.60
C PRO A 401 -35.55 7.98 -2.84
N TYR A 402 -34.48 8.67 -3.24
CA TYR A 402 -33.24 8.09 -3.76
C TYR A 402 -32.04 8.25 -2.81
N LEU A 403 -32.14 9.12 -1.80
CA LEU A 403 -31.05 9.45 -0.86
C LEU A 403 -30.48 8.20 -0.19
N ARG A 404 -31.34 7.25 0.20
CA ARG A 404 -30.88 5.97 0.75
C ARG A 404 -30.06 5.17 -0.28
N ARG A 405 -30.51 5.08 -1.54
CA ARG A 405 -29.79 4.36 -2.61
C ARG A 405 -28.43 5.00 -2.89
N LYS A 406 -28.35 6.34 -2.86
CA LYS A 406 -27.09 7.10 -2.92
C LYS A 406 -26.15 6.76 -1.77
N ILE A 407 -26.63 6.79 -0.52
CA ILE A 407 -25.81 6.48 0.67
C ILE A 407 -25.40 5.00 0.69
N ASP A 408 -26.26 4.07 0.26
CA ASP A 408 -25.94 2.64 0.14
C ASP A 408 -24.92 2.38 -1.00
N ALA A 409 -24.93 3.15 -2.09
CA ALA A 409 -23.89 3.11 -3.11
C ALA A 409 -22.55 3.69 -2.61
N LEU A 410 -22.57 4.82 -1.89
CA LEU A 410 -21.38 5.48 -1.33
C LEU A 410 -20.60 4.54 -0.40
N ARG A 411 -21.29 3.64 0.32
CA ARG A 411 -20.70 2.61 1.17
C ARG A 411 -19.78 1.61 0.43
N CYS A 412 -19.76 1.60 -0.90
CA CYS A 412 -18.74 0.88 -1.67
C CYS A 412 -17.35 1.54 -1.61
N TYR A 413 -17.29 2.85 -1.34
CA TYR A 413 -16.07 3.68 -1.45
C TYR A 413 -15.45 4.00 -0.09
N GLN A 414 -15.15 2.94 0.67
CA GLN A 414 -14.75 3.03 2.06
C GLN A 414 -13.42 3.77 2.34
N ARG A 415 -12.53 4.01 1.36
CA ARG A 415 -11.36 4.91 1.55
C ARG A 415 -11.63 6.38 1.15
N GLU A 416 -12.81 6.71 0.63
CA GLU A 416 -13.27 8.10 0.46
C GLU A 416 -14.29 8.53 1.53
N LEU A 417 -15.00 7.56 2.13
CA LEU A 417 -15.69 7.77 3.40
C LEU A 417 -14.75 8.38 4.46
N ARG A 418 -15.29 9.31 5.23
CA ARG A 418 -14.66 10.00 6.35
C ARG A 418 -15.67 10.07 7.49
N ASP A 419 -15.20 10.30 8.70
CA ASP A 419 -16.09 10.58 9.83
C ASP A 419 -16.70 11.99 9.73
N TYR A 420 -17.90 12.16 10.28
CA TYR A 420 -18.47 13.48 10.51
C TYR A 420 -17.54 14.27 11.47
N PRO A 421 -17.19 15.54 11.21
CA PRO A 421 -17.89 16.52 10.38
C PRO A 421 -17.45 16.64 8.90
N HIS A 422 -16.65 15.72 8.37
CA HIS A 422 -16.21 15.82 6.97
C HIS A 422 -17.41 15.67 5.99
N PRO A 423 -17.52 16.48 4.92
CA PRO A 423 -18.70 16.46 4.06
C PRO A 423 -18.82 15.19 3.18
N ARG A 424 -17.73 14.43 2.98
CA ARG A 424 -17.75 13.06 2.40
C ARG A 424 -18.24 11.96 3.37
N SER A 425 -18.58 12.28 4.62
CA SER A 425 -19.23 11.33 5.53
C SER A 425 -20.67 11.05 5.10
N THR A 426 -21.25 9.89 5.46
CA THR A 426 -22.65 9.59 5.13
C THR A 426 -23.60 10.59 5.77
N GLU A 427 -23.35 10.98 7.02
CA GLU A 427 -24.09 12.04 7.71
C GLU A 427 -23.87 13.40 7.05
N GLY A 428 -22.64 13.72 6.64
CA GLY A 428 -22.29 14.92 5.88
C GLY A 428 -23.09 15.06 4.59
N LEU A 429 -23.19 14.00 3.78
CA LEU A 429 -24.02 14.00 2.56
C LEU A 429 -25.52 14.08 2.85
N GLU A 430 -26.03 13.41 3.89
CA GLU A 430 -27.43 13.55 4.27
C GLU A 430 -27.75 14.99 4.71
N ILE A 431 -26.88 15.62 5.49
CA ILE A 431 -26.98 17.04 5.85
C ILE A 431 -26.87 17.91 4.59
N TYR A 432 -25.97 17.62 3.66
CA TYR A 432 -25.79 18.38 2.42
C TYR A 432 -27.05 18.34 1.53
N ALA A 433 -27.60 17.15 1.32
CA ALA A 433 -28.82 16.95 0.56
C ALA A 433 -30.03 17.63 1.22
N ARG A 434 -30.16 17.53 2.55
CA ARG A 434 -31.21 18.24 3.32
C ARG A 434 -31.04 19.76 3.24
N LYS A 435 -29.81 20.27 3.32
CA LYS A 435 -29.47 21.70 3.19
C LYS A 435 -29.83 22.24 1.81
N ARG A 436 -29.44 21.56 0.73
CA ARG A 436 -29.86 21.88 -0.65
C ARG A 436 -31.37 21.68 -0.88
N GLY A 437 -32.02 20.77 -0.16
CA GLY A 437 -33.47 20.63 -0.15
C GLY A 437 -34.19 21.85 0.47
N CYS A 438 -33.75 22.28 1.65
CA CYS A 438 -34.28 23.46 2.36
C CYS A 438 -34.17 24.76 1.56
N GLU A 439 -33.17 24.90 0.68
CA GLU A 439 -33.01 26.04 -0.23
C GLU A 439 -34.17 26.18 -1.24
N VAL A 440 -34.93 25.10 -1.50
CA VAL A 440 -36.06 25.07 -2.46
C VAL A 440 -37.35 24.41 -1.93
N GLY A 441 -37.41 24.10 -0.63
CA GLY A 441 -38.61 23.50 0.00
C GLY A 441 -38.78 21.99 -0.18
N LEU A 442 -37.72 21.27 -0.56
CA LEU A 442 -37.67 19.80 -0.65
C LEU A 442 -37.05 19.20 0.62
N LYS A 443 -37.32 17.93 0.96
CA LYS A 443 -36.69 17.29 2.13
C LYS A 443 -35.23 16.91 1.90
N ALA A 444 -34.88 16.57 0.66
CA ALA A 444 -33.51 16.34 0.23
C ALA A 444 -33.39 16.62 -1.28
N ALA A 445 -32.34 17.34 -1.69
CA ALA A 445 -32.10 17.63 -3.11
C ALA A 445 -30.61 17.58 -3.48
N GLU A 446 -30.34 17.24 -4.74
CA GLU A 446 -29.06 17.53 -5.39
C GLU A 446 -29.18 18.84 -6.17
N ALA A 447 -28.16 19.70 -6.05
CA ALA A 447 -28.19 21.06 -6.59
C ALA A 447 -27.20 21.22 -7.74
N PHE A 448 -27.61 21.96 -8.76
CA PHE A 448 -26.91 22.10 -10.04
C PHE A 448 -26.95 23.55 -10.54
N LEU A 449 -25.93 23.92 -11.31
CA LEU A 449 -25.88 25.13 -12.11
C LEU A 449 -26.15 24.78 -13.58
N ILE A 450 -27.23 25.27 -14.16
CA ILE A 450 -27.45 25.27 -15.62
C ILE A 450 -26.38 26.15 -16.27
N VAL A 451 -25.48 25.53 -17.03
CA VAL A 451 -24.51 26.22 -17.91
C VAL A 451 -25.14 26.48 -19.28
N ARG A 452 -25.99 25.55 -19.74
CA ARG A 452 -26.85 25.71 -20.92
C ARG A 452 -28.14 24.92 -20.74
N ASP A 453 -29.26 25.51 -21.11
CA ASP A 453 -30.51 24.78 -21.35
C ASP A 453 -31.11 25.23 -22.68
N LEU A 454 -31.85 24.35 -23.35
CA LEU A 454 -32.43 24.58 -24.67
C LEU A 454 -33.86 24.04 -24.71
N TRP A 455 -34.81 24.96 -24.58
CA TRP A 455 -36.21 24.71 -24.86
C TRP A 455 -36.39 24.71 -26.38
N LEU A 456 -36.88 23.59 -26.91
CA LEU A 456 -37.14 23.31 -28.33
C LEU A 456 -38.56 22.74 -28.46
#